data_AF-A0A496V263-F1
#
_entry.id   AF-A0A496V263-F1
#
_cell.length_a   1.000
_cell.length_b   1.000
_cell.length_c   1.000
_cell.angle_alpha   90.00
_cell.angle_beta   90.00
_cell.angle_gamma   90.00
#
_symmetry.space_group_name_H-M   'P 1'
#
loop_
_entity.id
_entity.type
_entity.pdbx_description
1 polymer ?
#
loop_
_entity_poly.entity_id
_entity_poly.type
_entity_poly.pdbx_seq_one_letter_code
_entity_poly.pdbx_strand_id
1 'polypeptide(L)' 'MPTTFSRQLSLTQDATITINQLPFRMGDFVEVIIRPAQIPQKTAPKKEPRYPLHGTLVKYIDPTEPVAVEDWEVLK' A
#
# COMPACT_ATOMS: atom_id res chain seq x y z
N MET A 1 -10.14 -20.55 -20.34
CA MET A 1 -9.77 -19.53 -19.32
C MET A 1 -10.20 -20.09 -17.97
N PRO A 2 -9.28 -20.36 -17.01
CA PRO A 2 -9.70 -20.79 -15.68
C PRO A 2 -10.46 -19.64 -14.99
N THR A 3 -11.65 -19.93 -14.47
CA THR A 3 -12.47 -18.95 -13.75
C THR A 3 -11.99 -18.88 -12.31
N THR A 4 -11.29 -17.82 -11.94
CA THR A 4 -10.89 -17.60 -10.54
C THR A 4 -12.08 -17.05 -9.76
N PHE A 5 -12.48 -17.75 -8.70
CA PHE A 5 -13.51 -17.28 -7.76
C PHE A 5 -12.84 -16.88 -6.43
N SER A 6 -13.08 -15.66 -5.95
CA SER A 6 -12.56 -15.17 -4.67
C SER A 6 -13.68 -14.72 -3.75
N ARG A 7 -13.59 -15.07 -2.46
CA ARG A 7 -14.56 -14.68 -1.43
C ARG A 7 -13.81 -14.34 -0.14
N GLN A 8 -14.20 -13.25 0.50
CA GLN A 8 -13.68 -12.86 1.80
C GLN A 8 -14.51 -13.52 2.90
N LEU A 9 -13.85 -14.19 3.85
CA LEU A 9 -14.46 -14.85 4.98
C LEU A 9 -13.72 -14.43 6.25
N SER A 10 -14.48 -14.13 7.31
CA SER A 10 -13.91 -13.84 8.64
C SER A 10 -13.73 -15.15 9.40
N LEU A 11 -12.56 -15.34 10.02
CA LEU A 11 -12.31 -16.48 10.88
C LEU A 11 -13.18 -16.39 12.15
N THR A 12 -13.88 -17.47 12.47
CA THR A 12 -14.57 -17.65 13.76
C THR A 12 -13.58 -18.15 14.82
N GLN A 13 -14.05 -18.24 16.07
CA GLN A 13 -13.24 -18.58 17.24
C GLN A 13 -12.49 -19.92 17.11
N ASP A 14 -13.03 -20.85 16.31
CA ASP A 14 -12.48 -22.19 16.10
C ASP A 14 -11.60 -22.29 14.84
N ALA A 15 -11.25 -21.15 14.22
CA ALA A 15 -10.40 -21.04 13.03
C ALA A 15 -10.84 -21.90 11.82
N THR A 16 -12.10 -22.34 11.78
CA THR A 16 -12.64 -23.22 10.73
C THR A 16 -13.37 -22.41 9.67
N ILE A 17 -13.06 -22.66 8.39
CA ILE A 17 -13.72 -22.03 7.24
C ILE A 17 -14.55 -23.08 6.49
N THR A 18 -15.86 -22.86 6.41
CA THR A 18 -16.78 -23.71 5.61
C THR A 18 -17.23 -22.94 4.37
N ILE A 19 -16.98 -23.50 3.18
CA ILE A 19 -17.40 -22.91 1.91
C ILE A 19 -18.52 -23.78 1.31
N ASN A 20 -19.75 -23.28 1.37
CA ASN A 20 -20.92 -23.97 0.82
C ASN A 20 -21.20 -23.55 -0.63
N GLN A 21 -21.80 -24.46 -1.39
CA GLN A 21 -22.29 -24.22 -2.77
C GLN A 21 -21.19 -23.77 -3.76
N LEU A 22 -20.05 -24.44 -3.73
CA LEU A 22 -18.97 -24.19 -4.68
C LEU A 22 -19.46 -24.56 -6.10
N PRO A 23 -19.33 -23.69 -7.12
CA PRO A 23 -19.87 -23.92 -8.47
C PRO A 23 -18.99 -24.87 -9.31
N PHE A 24 -18.51 -25.96 -8.70
CA PHE A 24 -17.70 -27.00 -9.34
C PHE A 24 -18.47 -28.32 -9.35
N ARG A 25 -18.11 -29.20 -10.28
CA ARG A 25 -18.73 -30.51 -10.43
C ARG A 25 -17.95 -31.57 -9.65
N MET A 26 -18.61 -32.70 -9.43
CA MET A 26 -17.95 -33.86 -8.85
C MET A 26 -16.80 -34.31 -9.76
N GLY A 27 -15.62 -34.53 -9.20
CA GLY A 27 -14.42 -34.92 -9.94
C GLY A 27 -13.56 -33.76 -10.43
N ASP A 28 -14.00 -32.51 -10.27
CA ASP A 28 -13.17 -31.35 -10.57
C ASP A 28 -12.07 -31.20 -9.50
N PHE A 29 -10.84 -30.93 -9.95
CA PHE A 29 -9.76 -30.52 -9.06
C PHE A 29 -9.89 -29.02 -8.76
N VAL A 30 -9.90 -28.67 -7.49
CA VAL A 30 -10.04 -27.28 -7.02
C VAL A 30 -8.80 -26.90 -6.21
N GLU A 31 -8.20 -25.75 -6.52
CA GLU A 31 -7.13 -25.15 -5.72
C GLU A 31 -7.72 -24.14 -4.73
N VAL A 32 -7.28 -24.21 -3.47
CA VAL A 32 -7.71 -23.27 -2.41
C VAL A 32 -6.53 -22.43 -1.96
N ILE A 33 -6.64 -21.11 -2.15
CA ILE A 33 -5.59 -20.15 -1.77
C ILE A 33 -6.10 -19.32 -0.58
N ILE A 34 -5.46 -19.48 0.58
CA ILE A 34 -5.75 -18.69 1.79
C ILE A 34 -4.71 -17.57 1.88
N ARG A 35 -5.18 -16.33 2.03
CA ARG A 35 -4.33 -15.16 2.25
C ARG A 35 -4.82 -14.40 3.47
N PRO A 36 -3.92 -13.84 4.30
CA PRO A 36 -4.34 -12.91 5.32
C PRO A 36 -5.10 -11.76 4.65
N ALA A 37 -6.30 -11.46 5.14
CA ALA A 37 -6.97 -10.23 4.73
C ALA A 37 -6.02 -9.08 5.04
N GLN A 38 -5.82 -8.17 4.09
CA GLN A 38 -5.28 -6.87 4.44
C GLN A 38 -6.25 -6.30 5.45
N ILE A 39 -5.86 -6.27 6.73
CA ILE A 39 -6.55 -5.45 7.72
C ILE A 39 -6.58 -4.07 7.03
N PRO A 40 -7.75 -3.48 6.72
CA PRO A 40 -7.77 -2.09 6.31
C PRO A 40 -7.07 -1.41 7.46
N GLN A 41 -5.84 -0.93 7.21
CA GLN A 41 -4.97 -0.37 8.22
C GLN A 41 -5.88 0.53 9.03
N LYS A 42 -6.23 0.13 10.27
CA LYS A 42 -6.98 0.99 11.18
C LYS A 42 -6.09 2.19 11.25
N THR A 43 -6.50 3.24 10.51
CA THR A 43 -5.85 4.52 10.31
C THR A 43 -4.53 4.54 11.04
N ALA A 44 -3.44 4.13 10.37
CA ALA A 44 -2.11 4.36 10.91
C ALA A 44 -2.11 5.79 11.44
N PRO A 45 -1.74 6.04 12.72
CA PRO A 45 -1.88 7.34 13.35
C PRO A 45 -1.33 8.34 12.35
N LYS A 46 -2.20 9.25 11.89
CA LYS A 46 -2.04 10.15 10.74
C LYS A 46 -0.57 10.50 10.62
N LYS A 47 0.19 9.71 9.83
CA LYS A 47 1.63 9.92 9.71
C LYS A 47 1.73 11.34 9.21
N GLU A 48 2.55 12.14 9.86
CA GLU A 48 2.95 13.44 9.34
C GLU A 48 3.11 13.32 7.83
N PRO A 49 2.58 14.27 7.04
CA PRO A 49 2.47 14.13 5.61
C PRO A 49 3.84 13.68 5.09
N ARG A 50 3.89 12.45 4.56
CA ARG A 50 5.14 11.77 4.16
C ARG A 50 6.00 12.63 3.25
N TYR A 51 5.35 13.59 2.58
CA TYR A 51 5.95 14.65 1.78
C TYR A 51 5.17 15.95 2.04
N PRO A 52 5.59 16.81 3.00
CA PRO A 52 4.85 18.01 3.37
C PRO A 52 4.79 19.05 2.24
N LEU A 53 5.73 18.98 1.29
CA LEU A 53 5.83 19.90 0.15
C LEU A 53 5.20 19.34 -1.13
N HIS A 54 4.57 18.16 -1.10
CA HIS A 54 3.99 17.56 -2.30
C HIS A 54 2.78 18.38 -2.77
N GLY A 55 2.86 18.95 -3.98
CA GLY A 55 1.85 19.85 -4.53
C GLY A 55 2.08 21.33 -4.19
N THR A 56 3.12 21.66 -3.43
CA THR A 56 3.55 23.04 -3.22
C THR A 56 4.36 23.51 -4.43
N LEU A 57 3.93 24.60 -5.06
CA LEU A 57 4.68 25.24 -6.13
C LEU A 57 5.89 25.99 -5.53
N VAL A 58 7.09 25.42 -5.67
CA VAL A 58 8.34 26.07 -5.26
C VAL A 58 8.93 26.77 -6.48
N LYS A 59 9.08 28.10 -6.40
CA LYS A 59 9.78 28.89 -7.41
C LYS A 59 11.24 29.01 -7.01
N TYR A 60 12.12 28.49 -7.86
CA TYR A 60 13.55 28.77 -7.77
C TYR A 60 13.84 30.07 -8.51
N ILE A 61 14.40 31.05 -7.79
CA ILE A 61 14.92 32.28 -8.40
C ILE A 61 16.40 31.99 -8.65
N ASP A 62 16.80 32.06 -9.93
CA ASP A 62 18.18 31.92 -10.40
C ASP A 62 18.96 30.77 -9.73
N PRO A 63 18.47 29.51 -9.83
CA PRO A 63 19.00 28.37 -9.06
C PRO A 63 20.46 28.00 -9.34
N THR A 64 21.02 28.56 -10.41
CA THR A 64 22.39 28.29 -10.86
C THR A 64 23.27 29.53 -10.79
N GLU A 65 22.78 30.65 -10.26
CA GLU A 65 23.67 31.78 -10.00
C GLU A 65 24.73 31.37 -8.98
N PRO A 66 26.00 31.74 -9.23
CA PRO A 66 27.06 31.46 -8.29
C PRO A 66 26.77 32.19 -6.99
N VAL A 67 26.76 31.44 -5.89
CA VAL A 67 26.78 32.04 -4.55
C VAL A 67 28.04 32.89 -4.45
N ALA A 68 27.90 34.15 -4.07
CA ALA A 68 29.01 35.09 -3.95
C ALA A 68 30.11 34.44 -3.09
N VAL A 69 31.38 34.57 -3.49
CA VAL A 69 32.50 33.90 -2.81
C VAL A 69 32.56 34.31 -1.33
N GLU A 70 32.09 35.51 -1.03
CA GLU A 70 31.98 36.12 0.29
C GLU A 70 30.94 35.44 1.20
N ASP A 71 29.96 34.74 0.63
CA ASP A 71 28.90 34.01 1.36
C ASP A 71 29.30 32.56 1.69
N TRP A 72 30.50 32.12 1.28
CA TRP A 72 31.01 30.81 1.65
C TRP A 72 31.54 30.85 3.09
N GLU A 73 30.76 30.37 4.05
CA GLU A 73 31.17 30.23 5.45
C GLU A 73 32.45 29.39 5.65
N VAL A 74 32.85 28.62 4.63
CA VAL A 74 34.05 27.77 4.60
C VAL A 74 35.35 28.59 4.52
N LEU A 75 35.30 29.87 4.15
CA LEU A 75 36.48 30.74 3.99
C LEU A 75 36.81 31.60 5.24
N LYS A 76 36.16 31.36 6.38
CA LYS A 76 36.47 32.02 7.66
C LYS A 76 37.60 31.35 8.44
#